data_AF-A0A6J1X526-F1
#
_entry.id   AF-A0A6J1X526-F1
#
_cell.length_a   1.000
_cell.length_b   1.000
_cell.length_c   1.000
_cell.angle_alpha   90.00
_cell.angle_beta   90.00
_cell.angle_gamma   90.00
#
_symmetry.space_group_name_H-M   'P 1'
#
loop_
_entity.id
_entity.type
_entity.pdbx_description
1 polymer ?
#
loop_
_entity_poly.entity_id
_entity_poly.type
_entity_poly.pdbx_seq_one_letter_code
_entity_poly.pdbx_strand_id
1 'polypeptide(L)'
;MAGHVNGQIQFPGWLGKNSRATKMQRLCQEIHAHTRLSTSGSKSSIFLDYCTHLRDAVVMPLIKEKSEGIEKSLEVLESYHLLREDLDSLTELSLWPGQKDPMVLIDSKVRT
;
A
#
# COMPACT_ATOMS: atom_id res chain seq x y z
N MET A 1 -33.52 -6.62 20.40
CA MET A 1 -32.81 -6.45 21.68
C MET A 1 -33.44 -5.28 22.42
N ALA A 2 -33.99 -5.51 23.61
CA ALA A 2 -34.50 -4.48 24.50
C ALA A 2 -33.85 -4.70 25.88
N GLY A 3 -33.35 -3.63 26.50
CA GLY A 3 -32.58 -3.69 27.74
C GLY A 3 -31.69 -2.46 27.93
N HIS A 4 -30.94 -2.43 29.03
CA HIS A 4 -29.97 -1.37 29.32
C HIS A 4 -28.74 -1.51 28.42
N VAL A 5 -28.37 -0.45 27.71
CA VAL A 5 -27.13 -0.41 26.92
C VAL A 5 -25.97 -0.18 27.88
N ASN A 6 -25.13 -1.21 28.07
CA ASN A 6 -23.87 -1.04 28.77
C ASN A 6 -22.89 -0.28 27.85
N GLY A 7 -22.63 0.98 28.20
CA GLY A 7 -21.69 1.85 27.48
C GLY A 7 -22.34 3.01 26.74
N GLN A 8 -21.52 3.91 26.22
CA GLN A 8 -21.97 5.10 25.51
C GLN A 8 -22.31 4.76 24.05
N ILE A 9 -23.43 5.28 23.55
CA ILE A 9 -23.81 5.13 22.14
C ILE A 9 -22.75 5.83 21.28
N GLN A 10 -22.00 5.04 20.52
CA GLN A 10 -20.97 5.54 19.62
C GLN A 10 -21.59 6.01 18.30
N PHE A 11 -20.96 7.01 17.69
CA PHE A 11 -21.29 7.41 16.34
C PHE A 11 -21.14 6.22 15.37
N PRO A 12 -22.03 6.05 14.36
CA PRO A 12 -21.92 4.96 13.40
C PRO A 12 -20.61 5.03 12.62
N GLY A 13 -19.71 4.07 12.86
CA GLY A 13 -18.42 3.99 12.17
C GLY A 13 -18.50 3.65 10.67
N TRP A 14 -19.71 3.42 10.13
CA TRP A 14 -19.89 3.03 8.72
C TRP A 14 -19.43 4.11 7.74
N LEU A 15 -19.75 5.38 8.01
CA LEU A 15 -19.39 6.49 7.12
C LEU A 15 -17.87 6.59 6.92
N GLY A 16 -17.10 6.47 8.01
CA GLY A 16 -15.65 6.47 7.94
C GLY A 16 -15.09 5.28 7.15
N LYS A 17 -15.66 4.08 7.36
CA LYS A 17 -15.27 2.87 6.62
C LYS A 17 -15.60 2.98 5.13
N ASN A 18 -16.75 3.54 4.78
CA ASN A 18 -17.17 3.75 3.40
C ASN A 18 -16.24 4.74 2.68
N SER A 19 -15.95 5.89 3.30
CA SER A 19 -14.99 6.86 2.74
C SER A 19 -13.60 6.26 2.54
N ARG A 20 -13.12 5.47 3.52
CA ARG A 20 -11.85 4.74 3.38
C ARG A 20 -11.88 3.75 2.22
N ALA A 21 -12.95 2.95 2.09
CA ALA A 21 -13.09 2.01 0.99
C ALA A 21 -13.02 2.71 -0.38
N THR A 22 -13.72 3.84 -0.54
CA THR A 22 -13.63 4.66 -1.76
C THR A 22 -12.21 5.15 -2.03
N LYS A 23 -11.49 5.63 -0.99
CA LYS A 23 -10.07 6.02 -1.14
C LYS A 23 -9.23 4.86 -1.67
N MET A 24 -9.34 3.68 -1.06
CA MET A 24 -8.58 2.47 -1.46
C MET A 24 -8.88 2.08 -2.91
N GLN A 25 -10.14 2.17 -3.33
CA GLN A 25 -10.52 1.87 -4.72
C GLN A 25 -9.89 2.84 -5.72
N ARG A 26 -9.72 4.13 -5.38
CA ARG A 26 -9.05 5.11 -6.24
C ARG A 26 -7.55 4.82 -6.35
N LEU A 27 -6.86 4.60 -5.23
CA LEU A 27 -5.43 4.29 -5.22
C LEU A 27 -5.13 3.02 -6.03
N CYS A 28 -5.95 1.99 -5.86
CA CYS A 28 -5.80 0.74 -6.61
C CYS A 28 -6.04 0.93 -8.11
N GLN A 29 -7.00 1.80 -8.50
CA GLN A 29 -7.25 2.13 -9.90
C GLN A 29 -6.06 2.86 -10.54
N GLU A 30 -5.40 3.74 -9.81
CA GLU A 30 -4.23 4.51 -10.25
C GLU A 30 -3.02 3.59 -10.46
N ILE A 31 -2.69 2.76 -9.47
CA ILE A 31 -1.63 1.75 -9.59
C ILE A 31 -1.92 0.78 -10.75
N HIS A 32 -3.18 0.34 -10.90
CA HIS A 32 -3.56 -0.53 -12.01
C HIS A 32 -3.38 0.16 -13.37
N ALA A 33 -3.61 1.47 -13.47
CA ALA A 33 -3.39 2.22 -14.69
C ALA A 33 -1.90 2.31 -15.05
N HIS A 34 -1.04 2.60 -14.08
CA HIS A 34 0.42 2.67 -14.28
C HIS A 34 1.01 1.30 -14.65
N THR A 35 0.61 0.24 -13.94
CA THR A 35 1.12 -1.12 -14.14
C THR A 35 0.47 -1.89 -15.30
N ARG A 36 -0.44 -1.27 -16.06
CA ARG A 36 -1.29 -1.99 -17.04
C ARG A 36 -0.52 -2.66 -18.18
N LEU A 37 0.65 -2.14 -18.52
CA LEU A 37 1.50 -2.69 -19.59
C LEU A 37 2.48 -3.76 -19.09
N SER A 38 2.80 -3.74 -17.80
CA SER A 38 3.77 -4.62 -17.14
C SER A 38 3.12 -5.76 -16.37
N THR A 39 1.84 -5.62 -16.00
CA THR A 39 1.07 -6.62 -15.25
C THR A 39 -0.15 -7.10 -16.03
N SER A 40 -0.43 -8.39 -15.93
CA SER A 40 -1.71 -8.96 -16.35
C SER A 40 -2.61 -9.07 -15.12
N GLY A 41 -3.86 -8.64 -15.25
CA GLY A 41 -4.81 -8.78 -14.14
C GLY A 41 -5.85 -7.68 -14.08
N SER A 42 -6.81 -7.92 -13.20
CA SER A 42 -7.85 -6.95 -12.87
C SER A 42 -7.36 -6.01 -11.76
N LYS A 43 -8.07 -4.90 -11.57
CA LYS A 43 -7.88 -4.03 -10.39
C LYS A 43 -7.94 -4.84 -9.08
N SER A 44 -8.85 -5.81 -8.99
CA SER A 44 -8.97 -6.65 -7.80
C SER A 44 -7.73 -7.53 -7.59
N SER A 45 -7.12 -8.02 -8.67
CA SER A 45 -5.87 -8.77 -8.62
C SER A 45 -4.75 -7.89 -8.07
N ILE A 46 -4.65 -6.63 -8.52
CA ILE A 46 -3.69 -5.66 -7.97
C ILE A 46 -3.86 -5.55 -6.44
N PHE A 47 -5.10 -5.33 -5.98
CA PHE A 47 -5.39 -5.16 -4.57
C PHE A 47 -5.07 -6.38 -3.70
N LEU A 48 -5.44 -7.58 -4.16
CA LEU A 48 -5.36 -8.80 -3.37
C LEU A 48 -3.97 -9.45 -3.42
N ASP A 49 -3.36 -9.46 -4.60
CA ASP A 49 -2.19 -10.29 -4.88
C ASP A 49 -0.93 -9.44 -5.10
N TYR A 50 -1.00 -8.39 -5.92
CA TYR A 50 0.22 -7.67 -6.34
C TYR A 50 0.70 -6.62 -5.34
N CYS A 51 -0.19 -5.86 -4.69
CA CYS A 51 0.18 -4.68 -3.89
C CYS A 51 1.30 -4.97 -2.88
N THR A 52 1.17 -6.06 -2.12
CA THR A 52 2.14 -6.46 -1.09
C THR A 52 3.49 -6.82 -1.71
N HIS A 53 3.48 -7.55 -2.82
CA HIS A 53 4.70 -7.99 -3.50
C HIS A 53 5.41 -6.84 -4.22
N LEU A 54 4.68 -5.95 -4.88
CA LEU A 54 5.24 -4.76 -5.52
C LEU A 54 5.88 -3.83 -4.50
N ARG A 55 5.20 -3.56 -3.36
CA ARG A 55 5.78 -2.82 -2.24
C ARG A 55 7.08 -3.48 -1.77
N ASP A 56 7.06 -4.77 -1.50
CA ASP A 56 8.23 -5.46 -0.94
C ASP A 56 9.39 -5.54 -1.93
N ALA A 57 9.12 -5.67 -3.22
CA ALA A 57 10.14 -5.63 -4.26
C ALA A 57 10.89 -4.29 -4.29
N VAL A 58 10.19 -3.17 -4.03
CA VAL A 58 10.81 -1.85 -3.94
C VAL A 58 11.46 -1.61 -2.57
N VAL A 59 10.81 -2.00 -1.48
CA VAL A 59 11.22 -1.66 -0.10
C VAL A 59 12.32 -2.58 0.44
N MET A 60 12.28 -3.88 0.12
CA MET A 60 13.20 -4.86 0.70
C MET A 60 14.67 -4.63 0.32
N PRO A 61 15.03 -4.23 -0.91
CA PRO A 61 16.41 -3.84 -1.24
C PRO A 61 16.88 -2.65 -0.40
N LEU A 62 16.03 -1.62 -0.20
CA LEU A 62 16.37 -0.45 0.63
C LEU A 62 16.58 -0.80 2.10
N ILE A 63 15.87 -1.80 2.62
CA ILE A 63 16.05 -2.29 3.99
C ILE A 63 17.34 -3.10 4.14
N LYS A 64 17.58 -4.06 3.23
CA LYS A 64 18.68 -5.03 3.36
C LYS A 64 20.03 -4.47 2.92
N GLU A 65 20.05 -3.75 1.82
CA GLU A 65 21.27 -3.33 1.12
C GLU A 65 21.50 -1.82 1.21
N LYS A 66 20.54 -1.07 1.79
CA LYS A 66 20.63 0.38 2.01
C LYS A 66 20.94 1.12 0.71
N SER A 67 22.06 1.86 0.66
CA SER A 67 22.47 2.64 -0.50
C SER A 67 22.76 1.79 -1.74
N GLU A 68 23.23 0.55 -1.57
CA GLU A 68 23.48 -0.38 -2.68
C GLU A 68 22.17 -0.94 -3.27
N GLY A 69 21.09 -0.91 -2.48
CA GLY A 69 19.76 -1.35 -2.90
C GLY A 69 18.98 -0.32 -3.73
N ILE A 70 19.46 0.93 -3.84
CA ILE A 70 18.73 2.01 -4.53
C ILE A 70 18.51 1.68 -6.00
N GLU A 71 19.55 1.19 -6.69
CA GLU A 71 19.47 0.85 -8.12
C GLU A 71 18.47 -0.29 -8.37
N LYS A 72 18.48 -1.32 -7.52
CA LYS A 72 17.52 -2.44 -7.58
C LYS A 72 16.08 -1.96 -7.37
N SER A 73 15.86 -1.08 -6.39
CA SER A 73 14.53 -0.50 -6.15
C SER A 73 14.06 0.37 -7.31
N LEU A 74 14.97 1.12 -7.93
CA LEU A 74 14.67 1.93 -9.11
C LEU A 74 14.31 1.08 -10.32
N GLU A 75 15.06 0.00 -10.57
CA GLU A 75 14.78 -0.96 -11.63
C GLU A 75 13.36 -1.55 -11.49
N VAL A 76 12.95 -1.88 -10.26
CA VAL A 76 11.57 -2.34 -10.00
C VAL A 76 10.56 -1.25 -10.34
N LEU A 77 10.78 -0.01 -9.91
CA LEU A 77 9.87 1.10 -10.23
C LEU A 77 9.75 1.31 -11.75
N GLU A 78 10.86 1.28 -12.48
CA GLU A 78 10.87 1.43 -13.94
C GLU A 78 10.18 0.27 -14.65
N SER A 79 10.47 -0.98 -14.24
CA SER A 79 9.91 -2.19 -14.86
C SER A 79 8.39 -2.27 -14.76
N TYR A 80 7.82 -1.71 -13.68
CA TYR A 80 6.38 -1.66 -13.47
C TYR A 80 5.76 -0.31 -13.80
N HIS A 81 6.54 0.66 -14.28
CA HIS A 81 6.12 2.04 -14.54
C HIS A 81 5.50 2.74 -13.32
N LEU A 82 5.99 2.40 -12.13
CA LEU A 82 5.53 2.97 -10.87
C LEU A 82 6.26 4.29 -10.58
N LEU A 83 5.50 5.27 -10.10
CA LEU A 83 6.01 6.53 -9.60
C LEU A 83 6.39 6.41 -8.12
N ARG A 84 7.17 7.38 -7.62
CA ARG A 84 7.50 7.45 -6.19
C ARG A 84 6.25 7.54 -5.31
N GLU A 85 5.22 8.24 -5.76
CA GLU A 85 3.93 8.39 -5.06
C GLU A 85 3.09 7.09 -5.05
N ASP A 86 3.30 6.21 -6.03
CA ASP A 86 2.66 4.88 -6.02
C ASP A 86 3.17 4.02 -4.88
N LEU A 87 4.39 4.25 -4.38
CA LEU A 87 4.94 3.49 -3.25
C LEU A 87 4.18 3.76 -1.95
N ASP A 88 3.78 5.02 -1.71
CA ASP A 88 2.95 5.38 -0.56
C ASP A 88 1.56 4.75 -0.69
N SER A 89 1.01 4.77 -1.92
CA SER A 89 -0.27 4.13 -2.24
C SER A 89 -0.24 2.61 -2.05
N LEU A 90 0.81 1.95 -2.53
CA LEU A 90 1.05 0.52 -2.34
C LEU A 90 1.19 0.16 -0.87
N THR A 91 1.91 0.99 -0.10
CA THR A 91 2.07 0.81 1.35
C THR A 91 0.72 0.91 2.06
N GLU A 92 -0.11 1.91 1.74
CA GLU A 92 -1.44 2.05 2.35
C GLU A 92 -2.39 0.89 1.99
N LEU A 93 -2.36 0.43 0.74
CA LEU A 93 -3.20 -0.67 0.26
C LEU A 93 -2.81 -2.03 0.88
N SER A 94 -1.55 -2.22 1.20
CA SER A 94 -1.00 -3.49 1.70
C SER A 94 -0.79 -3.53 3.22
N LEU A 95 -1.17 -2.48 3.94
CA LEU A 95 -1.06 -2.41 5.40
C LEU A 95 -2.30 -2.97 6.09
N TRP A 96 -2.14 -4.11 6.76
CA TRP A 96 -3.20 -4.76 7.51
C TRP A 96 -3.20 -4.35 9.00
N PRO A 97 -4.36 -4.39 9.68
CA PRO A 97 -4.43 -4.11 11.11
C PRO A 97 -3.47 -4.99 11.92
N GLY A 98 -2.62 -4.38 12.73
CA GLY A 98 -1.61 -5.07 13.54
C GLY A 98 -0.28 -5.33 12.83
N GLN A 99 -0.14 -5.02 11.54
CA GLN A 99 1.15 -5.04 10.86
C GLN A 99 1.90 -3.72 11.04
N LYS A 100 3.22 -3.82 11.17
CA LYS A 100 4.11 -2.66 11.21
C LYS A 100 4.46 -2.26 9.77
N ASP A 101 4.43 -0.97 9.50
CA ASP A 101 4.80 -0.44 8.19
C ASP A 101 6.29 -0.75 7.89
N PRO A 102 6.60 -1.52 6.82
CA PRO A 102 7.97 -1.84 6.42
C PRO A 102 8.78 -0.59 6.08
N MET A 103 8.14 0.48 5.62
CA MET A 103 8.80 1.72 5.22
C MET A 103 9.59 2.29 6.40
N VAL A 104 9.09 2.14 7.64
CA VAL A 104 9.73 2.61 8.90
C VAL A 104 11.10 1.97 9.15
N LEU A 105 11.37 0.80 8.54
CA LEU A 105 12.64 0.08 8.70
C LEU A 105 13.74 0.61 7.78
N ILE A 106 13.41 1.45 6.79
CA ILE A 106 14.38 2.04 5.86
C ILE A 106 15.23 3.09 6.60
N ASP A 107 16.54 3.07 6.37
CA ASP A 107 17.49 4.05 6.89
C ASP A 107 17.11 5.47 6.43
N SER A 108 17.09 6.44 7.35
CA SER A 108 16.73 7.82 7.04
C SER A 108 17.63 8.44 5.98
N LYS A 109 18.89 8.00 5.88
CA LYS A 109 19.83 8.47 4.86
C LYS A 109 19.42 8.11 3.43
N VAL A 110 18.75 6.96 3.26
CA VAL A 110 18.34 6.42 1.95
C VAL A 110 16.93 6.89 1.56
N ARG A 111 16.16 7.37 2.53
CA ARG A 111 14.78 7.84 2.33
C ARG A 111 14.71 9.25 1.69
N THR A 112 15.76 10.06 1.90
CA THR A 112 15.89 11.47 1.45
C THR A 112 16.25 11.53 -0.01
#